data_AF-A0A352GJ45-F1
#
_entry.id   AF-A0A352GJ45-F1
#
_cell.length_a   1.000
_cell.length_b   1.000
_cell.length_c   1.000
_cell.angle_alpha   90.00
_cell.angle_beta   90.00
_cell.angle_gamma   90.00
#
_symmetry.space_group_name_H-M   'P 1'
#
loop_
_entity.id
_entity.type
_entity.pdbx_description
1 polymer ?
#
loop_
_entity_poly.entity_id
_entity_poly.type
_entity_poly.pdbx_seq_one_letter_code
_entity_poly.pdbx_strand_id
1 'polypeptide(L)'
;MTETARIKVNAYMQNGGTILFDTRDRAGGADLGELRALARKLDIPPLVVAPANHVLTRSFYLLQDFPGRWTGSALWVERAGARINDGVSPVLAGGNDWAAAWALDEDTQQALFPAVPGGERQRELAFRFGINLVMYVLTGNYKADQVHLPAIIRRLGQ
;
A
#
# COMPACT_ATOMS: atom_id res chain seq x y z
N MET A 1 -12.56 -9.81 -17.92
CA MET A 1 -12.78 -8.36 -17.70
C MET A 1 -13.32 -7.77 -18.99
N THR A 2 -14.45 -7.09 -18.93
CA THR A 2 -15.02 -6.42 -20.12
C THR A 2 -14.18 -5.19 -20.47
N GLU A 3 -14.26 -4.74 -21.72
CA GLU A 3 -13.61 -3.51 -22.20
C GLU A 3 -14.00 -2.31 -21.32
N THR A 4 -15.29 -2.15 -21.08
CA THR A 4 -15.84 -1.07 -20.24
C THR A 4 -15.28 -1.10 -18.82
N ALA A 5 -15.11 -2.30 -18.22
CA ALA A 5 -14.52 -2.41 -16.90
C ALA A 5 -13.05 -1.99 -16.89
N ARG A 6 -12.27 -2.39 -17.90
CA ARG A 6 -10.87 -1.97 -18.06
C ARG A 6 -10.75 -0.44 -18.11
N ILE A 7 -11.54 0.19 -18.99
CA ILE A 7 -11.52 1.64 -19.17
C ILE A 7 -11.83 2.36 -17.85
N LYS A 8 -12.84 1.91 -17.11
CA LYS A 8 -13.21 2.50 -15.82
C LYS A 8 -12.12 2.37 -14.76
N VAL A 9 -11.48 1.20 -14.66
CA VAL A 9 -10.39 0.96 -13.70
C VAL A 9 -9.16 1.80 -14.06
N ASN A 10 -8.79 1.86 -15.34
CA ASN A 10 -7.69 2.71 -15.80
C ASN A 10 -7.98 4.18 -15.52
N ALA A 11 -9.20 4.65 -15.80
CA ALA A 11 -9.61 6.03 -15.49
C ALA A 11 -9.56 6.32 -13.99
N TYR A 12 -9.99 5.40 -13.12
CA TYR A 12 -9.89 5.56 -11.67
C TYR A 12 -8.43 5.78 -11.22
N MET A 13 -7.51 4.93 -11.67
CA MET A 13 -6.08 5.06 -11.33
C MET A 13 -5.43 6.33 -11.92
N GLN A 14 -5.82 6.72 -13.13
CA GLN A 14 -5.33 7.94 -13.78
C GLN A 14 -5.78 9.22 -13.06
N ASN A 15 -6.91 9.18 -12.34
CA ASN A 15 -7.45 10.32 -11.60
C ASN A 15 -7.15 10.26 -10.08
N GLY A 16 -6.03 9.63 -9.70
CA GLY A 16 -5.57 9.58 -8.31
C GLY A 16 -6.15 8.45 -7.45
N GLY A 17 -7.00 7.60 -8.03
CA GLY A 17 -7.50 6.40 -7.38
C GLY A 17 -6.37 5.40 -7.08
N THR A 18 -6.49 4.69 -5.96
CA THR A 18 -5.52 3.68 -5.53
C THR A 18 -6.19 2.33 -5.30
N ILE A 19 -5.54 1.25 -5.74
CA ILE A 19 -5.99 -0.13 -5.54
C ILE A 19 -4.93 -0.89 -4.74
N LEU A 20 -5.36 -1.51 -3.64
CA LEU A 20 -4.57 -2.49 -2.88
C LEU A 20 -4.93 -3.90 -3.33
N PHE A 21 -3.95 -4.66 -3.82
CA PHE A 21 -4.04 -6.09 -4.08
C PHE A 21 -3.47 -6.87 -2.89
N ASP A 22 -4.36 -7.35 -2.02
CA ASP A 22 -4.02 -8.29 -0.96
C ASP A 22 -4.08 -9.72 -1.50
N THR A 23 -2.94 -10.23 -1.96
CA THR A 23 -2.88 -11.50 -2.72
C THR A 23 -2.93 -12.73 -1.83
N ARG A 24 -2.83 -12.56 -0.50
CA ARG A 24 -2.86 -13.63 0.51
C ARG A 24 -1.84 -14.75 0.29
N ASP A 25 -0.80 -14.48 -0.49
CA ASP A 25 0.22 -15.47 -0.81
C ASP A 25 1.27 -15.53 0.30
N ARG A 26 1.19 -16.60 1.07
CA ARG A 26 2.07 -16.91 2.20
C ARG A 26 3.52 -17.20 1.76
N ALA A 27 3.75 -17.56 0.50
CA ALA A 27 5.06 -17.98 0.01
C ALA A 27 6.02 -16.80 -0.32
N GLY A 28 5.61 -15.55 -0.12
CA GLY A 28 6.47 -14.37 -0.27
C GLY A 28 6.71 -13.93 -1.71
N GLY A 29 6.41 -14.77 -2.70
CA GLY A 29 5.86 -14.27 -3.95
C GLY A 29 4.44 -13.85 -3.64
N ALA A 30 3.95 -12.69 -4.08
CA ALA A 30 2.55 -12.68 -4.45
C ALA A 30 2.37 -13.76 -5.55
N ASP A 31 1.14 -14.17 -5.89
CA ASP A 31 0.91 -14.66 -7.24
C ASP A 31 1.14 -13.49 -8.21
N LEU A 32 2.42 -13.14 -8.38
CA LEU A 32 2.91 -12.14 -9.28
C LEU A 32 2.55 -12.57 -10.70
N GLY A 33 2.27 -13.85 -10.95
CA GLY A 33 1.74 -14.32 -12.22
C GLY A 33 0.39 -13.68 -12.52
N GLU A 34 -0.57 -13.83 -11.62
CA GLU A 34 -1.90 -13.21 -11.74
C GLU A 34 -1.84 -11.68 -11.68
N LEU A 35 -1.08 -11.11 -10.74
CA LEU A 35 -0.93 -9.66 -10.64
C LEU A 35 -0.25 -9.08 -11.90
N ARG A 36 0.77 -9.74 -12.46
CA ARG A 36 1.38 -9.34 -13.74
C ARG A 36 0.41 -9.54 -14.91
N ALA A 37 -0.38 -10.62 -14.90
CA ALA A 37 -1.39 -10.84 -15.94
C ALA A 37 -2.49 -9.78 -15.91
N LEU A 38 -2.87 -9.32 -14.73
CA LEU A 38 -3.80 -8.21 -14.53
C LEU A 38 -3.13 -6.88 -14.91
N ALA A 39 -1.87 -6.66 -14.52
CA ALA A 39 -1.11 -5.47 -14.88
C ALA A 39 -0.82 -5.35 -16.39
N ARG A 40 -0.85 -6.45 -17.16
CA ARG A 40 -0.82 -6.38 -18.63
C ARG A 40 -2.15 -5.95 -19.24
N LYS A 41 -3.26 -6.17 -18.51
CA LYS A 41 -4.63 -5.82 -18.94
C LYS A 41 -5.07 -4.46 -18.43
N LEU A 42 -4.38 -3.90 -17.45
CA LEU A 42 -4.61 -2.58 -16.89
C LEU A 42 -3.40 -1.71 -17.23
N ASP A 43 -3.52 -0.39 -17.25
CA ASP A 43 -2.38 0.49 -17.54
C ASP A 43 -1.49 0.67 -16.29
N ILE A 44 -1.11 -0.45 -15.67
CA ILE A 44 -0.30 -0.50 -14.44
C ILE A 44 1.17 -0.58 -14.83
N PRO A 45 1.99 0.43 -14.48
CA PRO A 45 3.43 0.38 -14.74
C PRO A 45 4.14 -0.73 -13.93
N PRO A 46 5.41 -1.03 -14.25
CA PRO A 46 6.16 -2.04 -13.51
C PRO A 46 6.19 -1.75 -12.00
N LEU A 47 5.81 -2.75 -11.21
CA LEU A 47 5.89 -2.70 -9.76
C LEU A 47 7.31 -3.04 -9.28
N VAL A 48 7.73 -2.36 -8.22
CA VAL A 48 8.99 -2.58 -7.52
C VAL A 48 8.71 -2.79 -6.04
N VAL A 49 9.63 -3.42 -5.33
CA VAL A 49 9.54 -3.51 -3.87
C VAL A 49 9.65 -2.11 -3.28
N ALA A 50 8.73 -1.78 -2.37
CA ALA A 50 8.75 -0.53 -1.63
C ALA A 50 10.06 -0.43 -0.82
N PRO A 51 10.83 0.66 -0.97
CA PRO A 51 12.06 0.83 -0.21
C PRO A 51 11.75 0.98 1.29
N ALA A 52 12.71 0.65 2.15
CA ALA A 52 12.54 0.74 3.61
C ALA A 52 12.16 2.15 4.11
N ASN A 53 12.53 3.20 3.37
CA ASN A 53 12.20 4.59 3.68
C ASN A 53 10.95 5.10 2.93
N HIS A 54 10.11 4.22 2.37
CA HIS A 54 8.88 4.60 1.69
C HIS A 54 7.95 5.40 2.62
N VAL A 55 7.21 6.37 2.09
CA VAL A 55 6.37 7.29 2.88
C VAL A 55 5.34 6.54 3.72
N LEU A 56 4.81 5.42 3.23
CA LEU A 56 3.91 4.51 3.95
C LEU A 56 4.43 4.06 5.33
N THR A 57 5.74 4.02 5.56
CA THR A 57 6.31 3.67 6.88
C THR A 57 6.09 4.77 7.92
N ARG A 58 5.70 5.98 7.50
CA ARG A 58 5.58 7.16 8.35
C ARG A 58 4.37 8.04 8.03
N SER A 59 3.39 7.55 7.26
CA SER A 59 2.18 8.32 6.91
C SER A 59 1.37 8.71 8.14
N PHE A 60 1.27 7.83 9.15
CA PHE A 60 0.65 8.15 10.43
C PHE A 60 1.47 7.58 11.60
N TYR A 61 1.51 6.26 11.73
CA TYR A 61 2.42 5.53 12.61
C TYR A 61 3.81 5.39 11.99
N LEU A 62 4.82 5.23 12.84
CA LEU A 62 6.15 4.78 12.44
C LEU A 62 6.18 3.25 12.42
N LEU A 63 6.47 2.68 11.26
CA LEU A 63 6.54 1.24 10.99
C LEU A 63 7.89 0.89 10.35
N GLN A 64 8.36 -0.33 10.58
CA GLN A 64 9.54 -0.87 9.91
C GLN A 64 9.17 -1.78 8.73
N ASP A 65 8.03 -2.47 8.87
CA ASP A 65 7.47 -3.38 7.88
C ASP A 65 5.94 -3.23 7.80
N PHE A 66 5.30 -4.07 6.98
CA PHE A 66 3.87 -4.02 6.70
C PHE A 66 3.19 -5.37 6.97
N PRO A 67 3.22 -5.85 8.23
CA PRO A 67 2.72 -7.18 8.56
C PRO A 67 1.19 -7.23 8.40
N GLY A 68 0.68 -8.41 8.11
CA GLY A 68 -0.75 -8.72 8.06
C GLY A 68 -1.02 -9.94 8.94
N ARG A 69 -1.86 -10.86 8.46
CA ARG A 69 -2.01 -12.17 9.10
C ARG A 69 -0.69 -12.96 9.02
N TRP A 70 0.07 -12.74 7.95
CA TRP A 70 1.43 -13.23 7.74
C TRP A 70 2.46 -12.09 7.76
N THR A 71 3.73 -12.47 7.79
CA THR A 71 4.88 -11.55 7.75
C THR A 71 5.87 -12.03 6.68
N GLY A 72 6.80 -11.15 6.30
CA GLY A 72 7.92 -11.50 5.41
C GLY A 72 7.65 -11.28 3.92
N SER A 73 6.39 -11.10 3.49
CA SER A 73 6.11 -10.74 2.10
C SER A 73 6.41 -9.26 1.85
N ALA A 74 7.02 -8.96 0.71
CA ALA A 74 7.31 -7.61 0.28
C ALA A 74 6.03 -6.83 -0.08
N LEU A 75 6.03 -5.53 0.23
CA LEU A 75 5.07 -4.59 -0.36
C LEU A 75 5.59 -4.13 -1.71
N TRP A 76 4.77 -4.25 -2.74
CA TRP A 76 5.05 -3.81 -4.09
C TRP A 76 4.29 -2.51 -4.37
N VAL A 77 4.98 -1.56 -4.98
CA VAL A 77 4.45 -0.25 -5.37
C VAL A 77 4.87 0.08 -6.79
N GLU A 78 4.15 0.98 -7.45
CA GLU A 78 4.59 1.55 -8.72
C GLU A 78 5.98 2.20 -8.57
N ARG A 79 6.85 2.02 -9.58
CA ARG A 79 8.15 2.70 -9.62
C ARG A 79 7.97 4.23 -9.61
N ALA A 80 8.66 4.90 -8.69
CA ALA A 80 8.67 6.36 -8.63
C ALA A 80 9.04 7.01 -9.97
N GLY A 81 8.35 8.10 -10.32
CA GLY A 81 8.55 8.82 -11.58
C GLY A 81 7.79 8.26 -12.79
N ALA A 82 7.07 7.14 -12.65
CA ALA A 82 6.20 6.62 -13.71
C ALA A 82 4.92 7.47 -13.90
N ARG A 83 4.46 8.18 -12.87
CA ARG A 83 3.30 9.10 -12.91
C ARG A 83 3.51 10.32 -11.99
N ILE A 84 2.83 11.42 -12.31
CA ILE A 84 2.73 12.63 -11.49
C ILE A 84 1.40 12.56 -10.69
N ASN A 85 1.30 11.58 -9.79
CA ASN A 85 0.16 11.45 -8.86
C ASN A 85 0.59 11.86 -7.44
N ASP A 86 1.22 13.03 -7.31
CA ASP A 86 1.72 13.55 -6.03
C ASP A 86 2.54 12.55 -5.20
N GLY A 87 3.20 11.56 -5.81
CA GLY A 87 3.95 10.52 -5.10
C GLY A 87 3.10 9.40 -4.46
N VAL A 88 1.78 9.39 -4.67
CA VAL A 88 0.89 8.28 -4.33
C VAL A 88 0.94 7.21 -5.41
N SER A 89 1.18 5.98 -5.01
CA SER A 89 1.15 4.83 -5.90
C SER A 89 -0.28 4.42 -6.17
N PRO A 90 -0.75 4.41 -7.44
CA PRO A 90 -2.09 3.94 -7.79
C PRO A 90 -2.31 2.45 -7.52
N VAL A 91 -1.22 1.69 -7.37
CA VAL A 91 -1.26 0.25 -7.14
C VAL A 91 -0.29 -0.12 -6.03
N LEU A 92 -0.83 -0.76 -4.99
CA LEU A 92 -0.06 -1.43 -3.97
C LEU A 92 -0.40 -2.92 -3.99
N ALA A 93 0.57 -3.78 -3.71
CA ALA A 93 0.31 -5.22 -3.63
C ALA A 93 1.18 -5.91 -2.59
N GLY A 94 0.66 -6.96 -1.96
CA GLY A 94 1.44 -7.81 -1.08
C GLY A 94 0.67 -9.05 -0.64
N GLY A 95 1.42 -10.01 -0.09
CA GLY A 95 0.91 -11.34 0.28
C GLY A 95 0.65 -11.53 1.78
N ASN A 96 0.72 -10.47 2.58
CA ASN A 96 0.63 -10.60 4.04
C ASN A 96 -0.80 -10.88 4.57
N ASP A 97 -1.83 -10.95 3.71
CA ASP A 97 -3.22 -11.24 4.09
C ASP A 97 -3.72 -10.25 5.15
N TRP A 98 -3.68 -8.96 4.79
CA TRP A 98 -4.05 -7.86 5.68
C TRP A 98 -5.54 -7.86 6.00
N ALA A 99 -6.38 -8.19 5.02
CA ALA A 99 -7.83 -8.26 5.21
C ALA A 99 -8.18 -9.25 6.32
N ALA A 100 -7.54 -10.42 6.38
CA ALA A 100 -7.78 -11.39 7.44
C ALA A 100 -7.23 -10.93 8.81
N ALA A 101 -6.16 -10.13 8.85
CA ALA A 101 -5.71 -9.53 10.11
C ALA A 101 -6.68 -8.48 10.64
N TRP A 102 -7.32 -7.72 9.75
CA TRP A 102 -8.30 -6.69 10.10
C TRP A 102 -9.70 -7.23 10.40
N ALA A 103 -9.97 -8.49 10.01
CA ALA A 103 -11.28 -9.10 10.15
C ALA A 103 -11.60 -9.40 11.63
N LEU A 104 -12.62 -8.71 12.14
CA LEU A 104 -13.19 -8.91 13.46
C LEU A 104 -14.62 -9.42 13.32
N ASP A 105 -15.04 -10.26 14.26
CA ASP A 105 -16.42 -10.66 14.44
C ASP A 105 -17.28 -9.46 14.86
N GLU A 106 -18.43 -9.28 14.22
CA GLU A 106 -19.25 -8.08 14.41
C GLU A 106 -19.80 -7.96 15.84
N ASP A 107 -20.20 -9.09 16.46
CA ASP A 107 -20.82 -9.10 17.78
C ASP A 107 -19.78 -9.09 18.91
N THR A 108 -18.78 -9.97 18.82
CA THR A 108 -17.81 -10.20 19.90
C THR A 108 -16.58 -9.30 19.80
N GLN A 109 -16.36 -8.64 18.65
CA GLN A 109 -15.15 -7.89 18.33
C GLN A 109 -13.87 -8.73 18.42
N GLN A 110 -13.99 -10.06 18.45
CA GLN A 110 -12.84 -10.96 18.44
C GLN A 110 -12.31 -11.15 17.03
N ALA A 111 -11.01 -11.37 16.91
CA ALA A 111 -10.40 -11.61 15.62
C ALA A 111 -10.87 -12.92 14.98
N LEU A 112 -11.30 -12.86 13.71
CA LEU A 112 -11.77 -14.02 12.96
C LEU A 112 -10.63 -14.96 12.54
N PHE A 113 -9.42 -14.42 12.36
CA PHE A 113 -8.25 -15.20 11.97
C PHE A 113 -7.05 -14.88 12.85
N PRO A 114 -6.21 -15.89 13.20
CA PRO A 114 -5.00 -15.65 13.98
C PRO A 114 -3.94 -14.95 13.12
N ALA A 115 -3.31 -13.91 13.66
CA ALA A 115 -2.08 -13.34 13.10
C ALA A 115 -0.87 -14.16 13.57
N VAL A 116 -0.03 -14.59 12.64
CA VAL A 116 1.05 -15.56 12.89
C VAL A 116 2.34 -15.07 12.23
N PRO A 117 3.49 -15.22 12.90
CA PRO A 117 3.68 -15.84 14.21
C PRO A 117 3.47 -14.90 15.41
N GLY A 118 3.32 -13.59 15.20
CA GLY A 118 3.41 -12.58 16.25
C GLY A 118 2.12 -12.28 17.04
N GLY A 119 1.03 -13.02 16.80
CA GLY A 119 -0.23 -12.88 17.56
C GLY A 119 -0.81 -11.46 17.52
N GLU A 120 -1.39 -11.03 18.63
CA GLU A 120 -2.11 -9.75 18.70
C GLU A 120 -1.21 -8.54 18.50
N ARG A 121 0.08 -8.61 18.85
CA ARG A 121 1.03 -7.53 18.54
C ARG A 121 1.22 -7.36 17.03
N GLN A 122 1.30 -8.46 16.29
CA GLN A 122 1.37 -8.42 14.83
C GLN A 122 0.07 -7.88 14.23
N ARG A 123 -1.08 -8.28 14.78
CA ARG A 123 -2.39 -7.74 14.35
C ARG A 123 -2.50 -6.24 14.57
N GLU A 124 -2.03 -5.74 15.71
CA GLU A 124 -1.98 -4.31 15.99
C GLU A 124 -1.13 -3.57 14.94
N LEU A 125 0.03 -4.12 14.57
CA LEU A 125 0.86 -3.57 13.50
C LEU A 125 0.16 -3.62 12.14
N ALA A 126 -0.62 -4.67 11.85
CA ALA A 126 -1.44 -4.74 10.65
C ALA A 126 -2.51 -3.63 10.62
N PHE A 127 -3.19 -3.35 11.73
CA PHE A 127 -4.13 -2.22 11.81
C PHE A 127 -3.42 -0.88 11.61
N ARG A 128 -2.23 -0.69 12.20
CA ARG A 128 -1.41 0.51 11.99
C ARG A 128 -0.99 0.67 10.52
N PHE A 129 -0.69 -0.43 9.82
CA PHE A 129 -0.45 -0.40 8.39
C PHE A 129 -1.70 0.05 7.61
N GLY A 130 -2.87 -0.49 7.94
CA GLY A 130 -4.14 -0.07 7.33
C GLY A 130 -4.39 1.44 7.49
N ILE A 131 -4.13 1.98 8.69
CA ILE A 131 -4.23 3.42 8.96
C ILE A 131 -3.20 4.21 8.14
N ASN A 132 -1.94 3.76 8.09
CA ASN A 132 -0.91 4.40 7.27
C ASN A 132 -1.27 4.39 5.79
N LEU A 133 -1.85 3.31 5.28
CA LEU A 133 -2.32 3.17 3.91
C LEU A 133 -3.43 4.19 3.59
N VAL A 134 -4.46 4.24 4.42
CA VAL A 134 -5.57 5.20 4.24
C VAL A 134 -5.04 6.63 4.28
N MET A 135 -4.18 6.95 5.25
CA MET A 135 -3.57 8.28 5.34
C MET A 135 -2.71 8.60 4.11
N TYR A 136 -1.88 7.66 3.65
CA TYR A 136 -1.09 7.83 2.42
C TYR A 136 -1.94 8.12 1.19
N VAL A 137 -3.03 7.36 1.00
CA VAL A 137 -3.91 7.51 -0.16
C VAL A 137 -4.71 8.82 -0.10
N LEU A 138 -5.20 9.20 1.08
CA LEU A 138 -6.09 10.36 1.23
C LEU A 138 -5.36 11.70 1.38
N THR A 139 -4.14 11.69 1.88
CA THR A 139 -3.38 12.94 2.14
C THR A 139 -2.19 13.11 1.20
N GLY A 140 -2.00 12.15 0.30
CA GLY A 140 -0.91 12.14 -0.64
C GLY A 140 0.44 12.23 0.05
N ASN A 141 1.30 13.07 -0.51
CA ASN A 141 2.69 13.18 -0.10
C ASN A 141 2.99 14.43 0.72
N TYR A 142 2.00 14.94 1.46
CA TYR A 142 2.17 16.05 2.39
C TYR A 142 3.38 15.86 3.35
N LYS A 143 3.81 14.61 3.57
CA LYS A 143 5.01 14.27 4.36
C LYS A 143 6.33 14.15 3.60
N ALA A 144 6.38 13.95 2.27
CA ALA A 144 7.67 14.09 1.57
C ALA A 144 7.95 15.52 1.11
N ASP A 145 6.98 16.43 1.17
CA ASP A 145 7.22 17.87 1.00
C ASP A 145 8.23 18.43 2.01
N GLN A 146 8.48 17.73 3.12
CA GLN A 146 9.56 18.05 4.06
C GLN A 146 10.97 17.97 3.43
N VAL A 147 11.15 17.25 2.31
CA VAL A 147 12.41 17.24 1.56
C VAL A 147 12.63 18.57 0.82
N HIS A 148 11.56 19.30 0.49
CA HIS A 148 11.63 20.63 -0.14
C HIS A 148 11.68 21.79 0.88
N LEU A 149 11.38 21.52 2.16
CA LEU A 149 11.45 22.51 3.24
C LEU A 149 12.79 23.28 3.29
N PRO A 150 13.98 22.64 3.16
CA PRO A 150 15.25 23.37 3.16
C PRO A 150 15.40 24.38 2.01
N ALA A 151 14.75 24.12 0.86
CA ALA A 151 14.74 25.03 -0.29
C ALA A 151 13.73 26.17 -0.11
N ILE A 152 12.59 25.91 0.55
CA ILE A 152 11.56 26.91 0.86
C ILE A 152 12.07 27.89 1.93
N ILE A 153 12.71 27.40 3.00
CA ILE A 153 13.33 28.24 4.04
C ILE A 153 14.41 29.15 3.43
N ARG A 154 15.19 28.65 2.48
CA ARG A 154 16.23 29.44 1.79
C ARG A 154 15.69 30.59 0.94
N ARG A 155 14.46 30.48 0.43
CA ARG A 155 13.79 31.51 -0.39
C ARG A 155 13.04 32.55 0.43
N LEU A 156 12.60 32.20 1.64
CA LEU A 156 11.94 33.13 2.57
C LEU A 156 12.93 33.96 3.40
N GLY A 157 14.20 33.56 3.45
CA GLY A 157 15.29 34.29 4.09
C GLY A 157 16.05 35.26 3.17
N GLN A 158 15.59 35.43 1.93
CA GLN A 158 15.98 36.50 1.01
C GLN A 158 14.87 37.53 0.94
#